data_AF-A0A2H3KXQ8-F1
#
_entry.id   AF-A0A2H3KXQ8-F1
#
_cell.length_a   1.000
_cell.length_b   1.000
_cell.length_c   1.000
_cell.angle_alpha   90.00
_cell.angle_beta   90.00
_cell.angle_gamma   90.00
#
_symmetry.space_group_name_H-M   'P 1'
#
loop_
_entity.id
_entity.type
_entity.pdbx_description
1 polymer ?
#
loop_
_entity_poly.entity_id
_entity_poly.type
_entity_poly.pdbx_seq_one_letter_code
_entity_poly.pdbx_strand_id
1 'polypeptide(L)'
;MKKLQKKTFRILIISILVLIALYNFLLSDYNGMFKDAAFMELTKSIRIAKNENLEPILKVYNKIYNDKSQIKKRNCPCENASNYIGPYRHGFSFTKKIYKLKIEKEFTEEECLKFDFLNADYLYGNKGIKQASKYYFNKEIEKLNEKEIINLILMLENPSLHNPKRERNITKTKIDFIQRYINRKNGS
;
A
#
# COMPACT_ATOMS: atom_id res chain seq x y z
N MET A 1 5.00 51.47 10.04
CA MET A 1 5.38 50.04 9.94
C MET A 1 4.34 49.06 10.51
N LYS A 2 3.89 49.20 11.77
CA LYS A 2 2.95 48.24 12.41
C LYS A 2 1.61 48.01 11.67
N LYS A 3 1.01 49.05 11.06
CA LYS A 3 -0.26 48.96 10.30
C LYS A 3 -0.13 48.18 8.99
N LEU A 4 1.01 48.33 8.30
CA LEU A 4 1.31 47.60 7.06
C LEU A 4 1.56 46.13 7.37
N GLN A 5 2.31 45.82 8.44
CA GLN A 5 2.52 44.46 8.94
C GLN A 5 1.21 43.76 9.34
N LYS A 6 0.26 44.47 9.96
CA LYS A 6 -1.06 43.91 10.30
C LYS A 6 -1.91 43.61 9.05
N LYS A 7 -1.79 44.43 7.99
CA LYS A 7 -2.48 44.21 6.71
C LYS A 7 -1.90 43.01 5.95
N THR A 8 -0.57 42.91 5.87
CA THR A 8 0.09 41.76 5.23
C THR A 8 -0.22 40.46 5.96
N PHE A 9 -0.24 40.47 7.30
CA PHE A 9 -0.63 39.32 8.11
C PHE A 9 -2.08 38.87 7.84
N ARG A 10 -3.03 39.81 7.72
CA ARG A 10 -4.42 39.49 7.36
C ARG A 10 -4.54 38.88 5.97
N ILE A 11 -3.82 39.40 4.98
CA ILE A 11 -3.81 38.85 3.62
C ILE A 11 -3.26 37.43 3.64
N LEU A 12 -2.19 37.18 4.40
CA LEU A 12 -1.60 35.86 4.54
C LEU A 12 -2.59 34.86 5.17
N ILE A 13 -3.31 35.26 6.22
CA ILE A 13 -4.37 34.42 6.83
C ILE A 13 -5.46 34.10 5.81
N ILE A 14 -5.97 35.10 5.08
CA ILE A 14 -7.02 34.88 4.08
C ILE A 14 -6.52 33.93 2.99
N SER A 15 -5.29 34.11 2.51
CA SER A 15 -4.66 33.22 1.53
C SER A 15 -4.59 31.77 2.03
N ILE A 16 -4.19 31.56 3.28
CA ILE A 16 -4.16 30.22 3.90
C ILE A 16 -5.57 29.62 3.96
N LEU A 17 -6.58 30.39 4.38
CA LEU A 17 -7.97 29.91 4.43
C LEU A 17 -8.50 29.52 3.06
N VAL A 18 -8.18 30.30 2.02
CA VAL A 18 -8.54 29.99 0.64
C VAL A 18 -7.86 28.69 0.18
N LEU A 19 -6.57 28.51 0.47
CA LEU A 19 -5.85 27.28 0.13
C LEU A 19 -6.43 26.05 0.83
N ILE A 20 -6.82 26.17 2.10
CA ILE A 20 -7.48 25.09 2.85
C ILE A 20 -8.85 24.78 2.24
N ALA A 21 -9.64 25.79 1.90
CA ALA A 21 -10.94 25.60 1.25
C ALA A 21 -10.79 24.91 -0.10
N LEU A 22 -9.81 25.33 -0.92
CA LEU A 22 -9.49 24.71 -2.21
C LEU A 22 -9.04 23.26 -2.05
N TYR A 23 -8.17 22.96 -1.09
CA TYR A 23 -7.73 21.59 -0.79
C TYR A 23 -8.91 20.68 -0.42
N ASN A 24 -9.80 21.17 0.45
CA ASN A 24 -10.99 20.42 0.84
C ASN A 24 -11.96 20.21 -0.32
N PHE A 25 -12.17 21.23 -1.16
CA PHE A 25 -12.98 21.13 -2.36
C PHE A 25 -12.40 20.11 -3.36
N LEU A 26 -11.08 20.15 -3.59
CA LEU A 26 -10.37 19.22 -4.48
C LEU A 26 -10.51 17.76 -4.04
N LEU A 27 -10.54 17.48 -2.74
CA LEU A 27 -10.70 16.12 -2.19
C LEU A 27 -12.14 15.78 -1.76
N SER A 28 -13.11 16.63 -2.11
CA SER A 28 -14.52 16.38 -1.83
C SER A 28 -15.15 15.51 -2.92
N ASP A 29 -16.26 14.84 -2.58
CA ASP A 29 -17.03 14.02 -3.53
C ASP A 29 -17.73 14.86 -4.62
N TYR A 30 -17.76 16.20 -4.46
CA TYR A 30 -18.20 17.12 -5.50
C TYR A 30 -17.21 17.21 -6.66
N ASN A 31 -15.94 16.84 -6.46
CA ASN A 31 -14.97 16.78 -7.54
C ASN A 31 -15.30 15.62 -8.48
N GLY A 32 -15.70 15.95 -9.71
CA GLY A 32 -16.09 14.97 -10.73
C GLY A 32 -15.02 13.94 -11.10
N MET A 33 -13.74 14.21 -10.79
CA MET A 33 -12.64 13.25 -10.97
C MET A 33 -12.89 11.93 -10.24
N PHE A 34 -13.57 11.93 -9.09
CA PHE A 34 -13.84 10.71 -8.32
C PHE A 34 -15.05 9.91 -8.84
N LYS A 35 -15.73 10.39 -9.91
CA LYS A 35 -16.75 9.64 -10.64
C LYS A 35 -16.18 8.79 -11.77
N ASP A 36 -14.85 8.82 -11.95
CA ASP A 36 -14.14 7.93 -12.87
C ASP A 36 -14.40 6.46 -12.51
N ALA A 37 -14.69 5.63 -13.51
CA ALA A 37 -15.06 4.24 -13.32
C ALA A 37 -13.93 3.43 -12.64
N ALA A 38 -12.68 3.64 -13.04
CA ALA A 38 -11.54 2.92 -12.46
C ALA A 38 -11.29 3.35 -11.01
N PHE A 39 -11.45 4.64 -10.68
CA PHE A 39 -11.41 5.11 -9.30
C PHE A 39 -12.52 4.48 -8.44
N MET A 40 -13.76 4.48 -8.92
CA MET A 40 -14.88 3.86 -8.20
C MET A 40 -14.67 2.35 -8.00
N GLU A 41 -14.17 1.64 -9.00
CA GLU A 41 -13.86 0.21 -8.91
C GLU A 41 -12.74 -0.07 -7.90
N LEU A 42 -11.67 0.75 -7.90
CA LEU A 42 -10.60 0.63 -6.91
C LEU A 42 -11.13 0.84 -5.49
N THR A 43 -11.85 1.94 -5.24
CA THR A 43 -12.36 2.23 -3.88
C THR A 43 -13.35 1.17 -3.41
N LYS A 44 -14.20 0.62 -4.30
CA LYS A 44 -15.05 -0.53 -4.01
C LYS A 44 -14.21 -1.76 -3.62
N SER A 45 -13.14 -2.04 -4.35
CA SER A 45 -12.27 -3.19 -4.09
C SER A 45 -11.52 -3.05 -2.76
N ILE A 46 -11.07 -1.85 -2.38
CA ILE A 46 -10.47 -1.59 -1.07
C ILE A 46 -11.49 -1.81 0.06
N ARG A 47 -12.74 -1.35 -0.10
CA ARG A 47 -13.82 -1.61 0.88
C ARG A 47 -14.13 -3.09 1.05
N ILE A 48 -14.08 -3.87 -0.03
CA ILE A 48 -14.23 -5.34 0.04
C ILE A 48 -13.04 -5.94 0.80
N ALA A 49 -11.80 -5.55 0.43
CA ALA A 49 -10.58 -6.04 1.03
C ALA A 49 -10.49 -5.76 2.55
N LYS A 50 -11.03 -4.62 3.01
CA LYS A 50 -11.13 -4.28 4.44
C LYS A 50 -11.71 -5.41 5.29
N ASN A 51 -12.75 -6.09 4.76
CA ASN A 51 -13.52 -7.11 5.47
C ASN A 51 -12.87 -8.51 5.41
N GLU A 52 -11.78 -8.66 4.67
CA GLU A 52 -11.06 -9.92 4.56
C GLU A 52 -10.13 -10.15 5.75
N ASN A 53 -10.11 -11.38 6.25
CA ASN A 53 -9.21 -11.78 7.32
C ASN A 53 -7.83 -12.13 6.72
N LEU A 54 -6.87 -11.22 6.92
CA LEU A 54 -5.47 -11.42 6.56
C LEU A 54 -4.54 -11.26 7.77
N GLU A 55 -5.07 -11.43 8.98
CA GLU A 55 -4.30 -11.27 10.23
C GLU A 55 -2.98 -12.05 10.26
N PRO A 56 -2.90 -13.33 9.84
CA PRO A 56 -1.63 -14.06 9.81
C PRO A 56 -0.57 -13.36 8.94
N ILE A 57 -0.98 -12.81 7.81
CA ILE A 57 -0.09 -12.13 6.86
C ILE A 57 0.30 -10.75 7.40
N LEU A 58 -0.68 -9.96 7.85
CA LEU A 58 -0.47 -8.60 8.35
C LEU A 58 0.44 -8.58 9.59
N LYS A 59 0.28 -9.56 10.48
CA LYS A 59 1.16 -9.70 11.65
C LYS A 59 2.63 -9.86 11.26
N VAL A 60 2.93 -10.71 10.27
CA VAL A 60 4.30 -10.91 9.78
C VAL A 60 4.77 -9.69 9.00
N TYR A 61 3.94 -9.11 8.14
CA TYR A 61 4.26 -7.88 7.41
C TYR A 61 4.66 -6.75 8.35
N ASN A 62 3.88 -6.53 9.41
CA ASN A 62 4.14 -5.49 10.41
C ASN A 62 5.44 -5.73 11.18
N LYS A 63 5.78 -6.99 11.51
CA LYS A 63 7.10 -7.33 12.08
C LYS A 63 8.26 -6.95 11.16
N ILE A 64 8.07 -7.01 9.84
CA ILE A 64 9.09 -6.67 8.85
C ILE A 64 9.20 -5.14 8.68
N TYR A 65 8.08 -4.43 8.49
CA TYR A 65 8.10 -3.04 8.01
C TYR A 65 7.74 -1.96 9.02
N ASN A 66 7.28 -2.29 10.24
CA ASN A 66 6.94 -1.25 11.23
C ASN A 66 8.17 -0.52 11.79
N ASP A 67 9.37 -1.06 11.60
CA ASP A 67 10.62 -0.40 11.98
C ASP A 67 11.36 0.11 10.75
N LYS A 68 11.42 1.44 10.66
CA LYS A 68 12.00 2.19 9.54
C LYS A 68 13.54 2.13 9.50
N SER A 69 14.19 1.49 10.48
CA SER A 69 15.66 1.58 10.66
C SER A 69 16.49 0.60 9.81
N GLN A 70 15.94 -0.52 9.33
CA GLN A 70 16.73 -1.54 8.63
C GLN A 70 16.20 -2.02 7.28
N ILE A 71 14.90 -1.89 7.01
CA ILE A 71 14.31 -2.35 5.75
C ILE A 71 13.82 -1.12 4.99
N LYS A 72 14.33 -0.93 3.76
CA LYS A 72 13.98 0.23 2.92
C LYS A 72 12.46 0.31 2.79
N LYS A 73 11.89 1.43 3.26
CA LYS A 73 10.44 1.64 3.27
C LYS A 73 9.89 1.49 1.84
N ARG A 74 8.92 0.59 1.66
CA ARG A 74 8.11 0.45 0.44
C ARG A 74 7.37 1.77 0.16
N ASN A 75 6.95 1.99 -1.08
CA ASN A 75 5.90 2.98 -1.35
C ASN A 75 4.68 2.65 -0.47
N CYS A 76 3.99 3.70 0.02
CA CYS A 76 2.78 3.56 0.82
C CYS A 76 1.83 2.54 0.15
N PRO A 77 1.21 1.60 0.88
CA PRO A 77 0.25 0.66 0.29
C PRO A 77 -0.85 1.37 -0.53
N CYS A 78 -1.32 2.53 -0.07
CA CYS A 78 -2.30 3.32 -0.82
C CYS A 78 -1.74 3.94 -2.10
N GLU A 79 -0.44 4.22 -2.16
CA GLU A 79 0.23 4.61 -3.39
C GLU A 79 0.30 3.43 -4.38
N ASN A 80 0.56 2.21 -3.90
CA ASN A 80 0.53 1.02 -4.74
C ASN A 80 -0.88 0.75 -5.28
N ALA A 81 -1.90 0.85 -4.43
CA ALA A 81 -3.29 0.72 -4.82
C ALA A 81 -3.67 1.74 -5.90
N SER A 82 -3.19 2.99 -5.80
CA SER A 82 -3.45 4.01 -6.81
C SER A 82 -2.89 3.68 -8.21
N ASN A 83 -1.89 2.79 -8.30
CA ASN A 83 -1.33 2.33 -9.58
C ASN A 83 -2.30 1.44 -10.38
N TYR A 84 -3.37 0.94 -9.76
CA TYR A 84 -4.41 0.17 -10.44
C TYR A 84 -5.37 1.07 -11.26
N ILE A 85 -5.31 2.40 -11.10
CA ILE A 85 -6.11 3.33 -11.90
C ILE A 85 -5.35 3.73 -13.16
N GLY A 86 -5.68 3.11 -14.29
CA GLY A 86 -5.27 3.54 -15.64
C GLY A 86 -3.75 3.52 -15.94
N PRO A 87 -3.35 3.72 -17.20
CA PRO A 87 -1.93 3.84 -17.55
C PRO A 87 -1.44 5.26 -17.27
N TYR A 88 -0.88 5.50 -16.07
CA TYR A 88 -0.08 6.70 -15.88
C TYR A 88 1.19 6.59 -16.73
N ARG A 89 1.35 7.48 -17.71
CA ARG A 89 2.63 7.62 -18.43
C ARG A 89 3.76 7.85 -17.44
N HIS A 90 4.98 7.40 -17.78
CA HIS A 90 6.16 7.67 -16.96
C HIS A 90 6.31 9.17 -16.67
N GLY A 91 6.39 9.55 -15.39
CA GLY A 91 6.54 10.94 -14.96
C GLY A 91 5.56 11.37 -13.88
N PHE A 92 5.50 12.69 -13.64
CA PHE A 92 4.57 13.30 -12.68
C PHE A 92 3.15 13.33 -13.26
N SER A 93 2.18 12.87 -12.49
CA SER A 93 0.75 13.03 -12.79
C SER A 93 0.04 13.70 -11.62
N PHE A 94 -0.51 14.90 -11.85
CA PHE A 94 -1.30 15.60 -10.86
C PHE A 94 -2.55 14.81 -10.48
N THR A 95 -3.24 14.25 -11.47
CA THR A 95 -4.40 13.35 -11.28
C THR A 95 -4.06 12.19 -10.34
N LYS A 96 -2.92 11.51 -10.57
CA LYS A 96 -2.45 10.42 -9.69
C LYS A 96 -2.23 10.90 -8.26
N LYS A 97 -1.65 12.08 -8.07
CA LYS A 97 -1.44 12.66 -6.73
C LYS A 97 -2.77 12.96 -6.04
N ILE A 98 -3.75 13.51 -6.75
CA ILE A 98 -5.08 13.78 -6.20
C ILE A 98 -5.80 12.48 -5.83
N TYR A 99 -5.75 11.44 -6.67
CA TYR A 99 -6.29 10.13 -6.32
C TYR A 99 -5.61 9.52 -5.10
N LYS A 100 -4.27 9.55 -5.04
CA LYS A 100 -3.53 9.07 -3.86
C LYS A 100 -3.99 9.79 -2.59
N LEU A 101 -4.04 11.13 -2.61
CA LEU A 101 -4.49 11.91 -1.45
C LEU A 101 -5.93 11.61 -1.05
N LYS A 102 -6.81 11.37 -2.03
CA LYS A 102 -8.20 10.96 -1.77
C LYS A 102 -8.27 9.57 -1.14
N ILE A 103 -7.50 8.60 -1.65
CA ILE A 103 -7.43 7.24 -1.09
C ILE A 103 -6.89 7.30 0.34
N GLU A 104 -5.79 8.02 0.59
CA GLU A 104 -5.20 8.17 1.94
C GLU A 104 -6.13 8.90 2.92
N LYS A 105 -7.07 9.73 2.42
CA LYS A 105 -8.11 10.37 3.24
C LYS A 105 -9.25 9.41 3.60
N GLU A 106 -9.57 8.45 2.75
CA GLU A 106 -10.70 7.52 2.93
C GLU A 106 -10.32 6.18 3.54
N PHE A 107 -9.08 5.74 3.34
CA PHE A 107 -8.62 4.40 3.67
C PHE A 107 -7.32 4.43 4.45
N THR A 108 -7.17 3.45 5.34
CA THR A 108 -5.92 3.26 6.09
C THR A 108 -4.86 2.56 5.25
N GLU A 109 -3.58 2.70 5.63
CA GLU A 109 -2.49 1.95 4.98
C GLU A 109 -2.73 0.43 5.02
N GLU A 110 -3.34 -0.08 6.10
CA GLU A 110 -3.67 -1.50 6.25
C GLU A 110 -4.78 -1.93 5.27
N GLU A 111 -5.82 -1.13 5.08
CA GLU A 111 -6.91 -1.43 4.13
C GLU A 111 -6.38 -1.49 2.69
N CYS A 112 -5.53 -0.51 2.32
CA CYS A 112 -4.83 -0.52 1.03
C CYS A 112 -3.89 -1.73 0.91
N LEU A 113 -3.24 -2.14 1.99
CA LEU A 113 -2.36 -3.32 2.00
C LEU A 113 -3.14 -4.63 1.83
N LYS A 114 -4.30 -4.77 2.48
CA LYS A 114 -5.21 -5.91 2.24
C LYS A 114 -5.62 -5.97 0.77
N PHE A 115 -5.95 -4.82 0.17
CA PHE A 115 -6.25 -4.74 -1.25
C PHE A 115 -5.07 -5.22 -2.12
N ASP A 116 -3.85 -4.75 -1.85
CA ASP A 116 -2.62 -5.18 -2.54
C ASP A 116 -2.47 -6.72 -2.48
N PHE A 117 -2.57 -7.31 -1.30
CA PHE A 117 -2.46 -8.76 -1.11
C PHE A 117 -3.52 -9.55 -1.88
N LEU A 118 -4.76 -9.05 -1.96
CA LEU A 118 -5.87 -9.76 -2.58
C LEU A 118 -5.91 -9.60 -4.10
N ASN A 119 -5.30 -8.55 -4.65
CA ASN A 119 -5.46 -8.21 -6.07
C ASN A 119 -4.17 -8.30 -6.88
N ALA A 120 -3.00 -8.39 -6.23
CA ALA A 120 -1.73 -8.57 -6.91
C ALA A 120 -1.67 -9.86 -7.73
N ASP A 121 -0.90 -9.81 -8.81
CA ASP A 121 -0.56 -10.98 -9.61
C ASP A 121 0.65 -11.69 -9.01
N TYR A 122 0.42 -12.91 -8.50
CA TYR A 122 1.46 -13.78 -7.95
C TYR A 122 2.04 -14.74 -9.00
N LEU A 123 1.85 -14.48 -10.29
CA LEU A 123 2.22 -15.30 -11.44
C LEU A 123 1.37 -16.58 -11.59
N TYR A 124 1.46 -17.17 -12.78
CA TYR A 124 0.78 -18.42 -13.14
C TYR A 124 -0.75 -18.36 -12.95
N GLY A 125 -1.35 -17.19 -13.19
CA GLY A 125 -2.79 -16.98 -13.05
C GLY A 125 -3.26 -16.82 -11.60
N ASN A 126 -2.37 -16.82 -10.61
CA ASN A 126 -2.74 -16.65 -9.21
C ASN A 126 -2.97 -15.17 -8.89
N LYS A 127 -4.22 -14.71 -9.02
CA LYS A 127 -4.61 -13.38 -8.58
C LYS A 127 -4.97 -13.41 -7.09
N GLY A 128 -4.16 -12.75 -6.28
CA GLY A 128 -4.34 -12.64 -4.84
C GLY A 128 -3.69 -13.75 -4.02
N ILE A 129 -3.38 -13.40 -2.77
CA ILE A 129 -2.60 -14.20 -1.84
C ILE A 129 -3.28 -15.54 -1.47
N LYS A 130 -4.61 -15.61 -1.47
CA LYS A 130 -5.35 -16.85 -1.20
C LYS A 130 -5.04 -17.93 -2.25
N GLN A 131 -5.03 -17.55 -3.53
CA GLN A 131 -4.69 -18.47 -4.63
C GLN A 131 -3.21 -18.81 -4.60
N ALA A 132 -2.35 -17.82 -4.39
CA ALA A 132 -0.91 -18.01 -4.28
C ALA A 132 -0.52 -18.98 -3.15
N SER A 133 -1.14 -18.86 -1.98
CA SER A 133 -0.93 -19.76 -0.83
C SER A 133 -1.21 -21.22 -1.19
N LYS A 134 -2.33 -21.47 -1.87
CA LYS A 134 -2.68 -22.81 -2.36
C LYS A 134 -1.71 -23.30 -3.44
N TYR A 135 -1.36 -22.45 -4.40
CA TYR A 135 -0.52 -22.84 -5.52
C TYR A 135 0.94 -23.13 -5.13
N TYR A 136 1.52 -22.33 -4.24
CA TYR A 136 2.94 -22.45 -3.87
C TYR A 136 3.19 -23.37 -2.68
N PHE A 137 2.22 -23.50 -1.76
CA PHE A 137 2.42 -24.23 -0.50
C PHE A 137 1.35 -25.27 -0.20
N ASN A 138 0.31 -25.39 -1.04
CA ASN A 138 -0.84 -26.26 -0.82
C ASN A 138 -1.50 -26.03 0.55
N LYS A 139 -1.60 -24.77 0.97
CA LYS A 139 -2.09 -24.36 2.29
C LYS A 139 -3.11 -23.23 2.19
N GLU A 140 -4.00 -23.19 3.17
CA GLU A 140 -4.79 -22.00 3.51
C GLU A 140 -3.91 -20.99 4.26
N ILE A 141 -4.30 -19.71 4.25
CA ILE A 141 -3.49 -18.61 4.79
C ILE A 141 -3.16 -18.84 6.27
N GLU A 142 -4.13 -19.37 7.02
CA GLU A 142 -4.07 -19.65 8.45
C GLU A 142 -3.10 -20.79 8.78
N LYS A 143 -2.74 -21.62 7.79
CA LYS A 143 -1.86 -22.78 7.93
C LYS A 143 -0.43 -22.51 7.46
N LEU A 144 -0.17 -21.32 6.92
CA LEU A 144 1.17 -20.93 6.49
C LEU A 144 2.09 -20.74 7.69
N ASN A 145 3.32 -21.23 7.56
CA ASN A 145 4.37 -20.91 8.52
C ASN A 145 4.98 -19.53 8.23
N GLU A 146 5.74 -18.97 9.18
CA GLU A 146 6.30 -17.62 9.05
C GLU A 146 7.18 -17.45 7.80
N LYS A 147 7.99 -18.45 7.41
CA LYS A 147 8.82 -18.40 6.20
C LYS A 147 7.99 -18.37 4.91
N GLU A 148 6.90 -19.13 4.85
CA GLU A 148 5.99 -19.14 3.71
C GLU A 148 5.27 -17.79 3.57
N ILE A 149 4.87 -17.18 4.70
CA ILE A 149 4.29 -15.83 4.72
C ILE A 149 5.32 -14.80 4.24
N ILE A 150 6.56 -14.84 4.74
CA ILE A 150 7.64 -13.96 4.27
C ILE A 150 7.83 -14.12 2.76
N ASN A 151 7.78 -15.34 2.23
CA ASN A 151 7.90 -15.57 0.80
C ASN A 151 6.76 -14.90 0.01
N LEU A 152 5.49 -15.03 0.44
CA LEU A 152 4.35 -14.35 -0.20
C LEU A 152 4.45 -12.82 -0.10
N ILE A 153 4.99 -12.28 0.99
CA ILE A 153 5.26 -10.84 1.13
C ILE A 153 6.33 -10.40 0.13
N LEU A 154 7.41 -11.18 -0.04
CA LEU A 154 8.44 -10.90 -1.04
C LEU A 154 7.91 -11.04 -2.47
N MET A 155 7.01 -12.00 -2.72
CA MET A 155 6.30 -12.12 -3.98
C MET A 155 5.45 -10.89 -4.27
N LEU A 156 4.82 -10.27 -3.27
CA LEU A 156 4.10 -9.00 -3.46
C LEU A 156 5.04 -7.87 -3.91
N GLU A 157 6.32 -7.88 -3.48
CA GLU A 157 7.31 -6.89 -3.93
C GLU A 157 7.78 -7.15 -5.36
N ASN A 158 8.12 -8.40 -5.66
CA ASN A 158 8.62 -8.80 -6.98
C ASN A 158 8.32 -10.29 -7.22
N PRO A 159 7.18 -10.60 -7.88
CA PRO A 159 6.76 -11.98 -8.09
C PRO A 159 7.79 -12.77 -8.92
N SER A 160 8.42 -12.12 -9.90
CA SER A 160 9.40 -12.76 -10.79
C SER A 160 10.68 -13.15 -10.06
N LEU A 161 11.15 -12.29 -9.15
CA LEU A 161 12.36 -12.52 -8.37
C LEU A 161 12.16 -13.53 -7.25
N HIS A 162 11.03 -13.44 -6.55
CA HIS A 162 10.78 -14.17 -5.32
C HIS A 162 9.95 -15.45 -5.49
N ASN A 163 9.66 -15.84 -6.73
CA ASN A 163 8.93 -17.07 -7.08
C ASN A 163 9.55 -18.34 -6.45
N PRO A 164 8.82 -19.05 -5.56
CA PRO A 164 9.26 -20.30 -4.96
C PRO A 164 9.67 -21.37 -5.98
N LYS A 165 8.96 -21.46 -7.12
CA LYS A 165 9.21 -22.47 -8.16
C LYS A 165 10.50 -22.24 -8.95
N ARG A 166 11.11 -21.05 -8.84
CA ARG A 166 12.40 -20.74 -9.51
C ARG A 166 13.61 -21.07 -8.64
N GLU A 167 13.40 -21.49 -7.39
CA GLU A 167 14.43 -21.93 -6.44
C GLU A 167 15.69 -21.05 -6.36
N ARG A 168 15.51 -19.72 -6.39
CA ARG A 168 16.65 -18.80 -6.38
C ARG A 168 17.27 -18.71 -4.98
N ASN A 169 18.59 -18.89 -4.90
CA ASN A 169 19.35 -18.72 -3.65
C ASN A 169 19.12 -17.35 -3.01
N ILE A 170 19.03 -16.28 -3.81
CA ILE A 170 18.78 -14.93 -3.31
C ILE A 170 17.48 -14.80 -2.50
N THR A 171 16.42 -15.53 -2.88
CA THR A 171 15.14 -15.52 -2.16
C THR A 171 15.26 -16.28 -0.84
N LYS A 172 15.91 -17.45 -0.85
CA LYS A 172 16.18 -18.22 0.37
C LYS A 172 17.01 -17.39 1.37
N THR A 173 18.08 -16.76 0.92
CA THR A 173 18.93 -15.87 1.73
C THR A 173 18.15 -14.68 2.29
N LYS A 174 17.28 -14.04 1.49
CA LYS A 174 16.45 -12.91 1.95
C LYS A 174 15.44 -13.34 3.01
N ILE A 175 14.81 -14.51 2.85
CA ILE A 175 13.89 -15.08 3.85
C ILE A 175 14.64 -15.36 5.16
N ASP A 176 15.81 -16.02 5.10
CA ASP A 176 16.58 -16.33 6.30
C ASP A 176 17.15 -15.08 6.99
N PHE A 177 17.46 -14.02 6.23
CA PHE A 177 17.79 -12.71 6.79
C PHE A 177 16.60 -12.10 7.54
N ILE A 178 15.42 -12.04 6.92
CA ILE A 178 14.20 -11.50 7.54
C ILE A 178 13.81 -12.30 8.78
N GLN A 179 13.88 -13.63 8.71
CA GLN A 179 13.59 -14.50 9.85
C GLN A 179 14.51 -14.20 11.04
N ARG A 180 15.82 -14.05 10.79
CA ARG A 180 16.79 -13.69 11.84
C ARG A 180 16.52 -12.30 12.41
N TYR A 181 16.14 -11.34 11.56
CA TYR A 181 15.76 -9.99 11.99
C TYR A 181 14.55 -10.02 12.93
N ILE A 182 13.48 -10.73 12.55
CA ILE A 182 12.27 -10.90 13.37
C ILE A 182 12.60 -11.58 14.70
N ASN A 183 13.39 -12.66 14.68
CA ASN A 183 13.73 -13.39 15.90
C ASN A 183 14.54 -12.56 16.88
N ARG A 184 15.51 -11.76 16.40
CA ARG A 184 16.30 -10.86 17.25
C ARG A 184 15.43 -9.84 17.96
N LYS A 185 14.39 -9.33 17.30
CA LYS A 185 13.45 -8.37 17.89
C LYS A 185 12.50 -8.95 18.92
N ASN A 186 12.10 -10.21 18.76
CA ASN A 186 11.20 -10.85 19.73
C ASN A 186 11.94 -11.25 21.02
N GLY A 187 13.27 -11.36 20.98
CA GLY A 187 14.11 -11.67 22.14
C GLY A 187 14.72 -10.46 22.85
N SER A 188 14.39 -9.24 22.38
CA SER A 188 14.81 -7.94 22.95
C SER A 188 13.61 -7.20 23.52
#